data_AF-A0A523PQ12-F1
#
_entry.id   AF-A0A523PQ12-F1
#
_cell.length_a   1.000
_cell.length_b   1.000
_cell.length_c   1.000
_cell.angle_alpha   90.00
_cell.angle_beta   90.00
_cell.angle_gamma   90.00
#
_symmetry.space_group_name_H-M   'P 1'
#
loop_
_entity.id
_entity.type
_entity.pdbx_description
1 polymer ?
#
loop_
_entity_poly.entity_id
_entity_poly.type
_entity_poly.pdbx_seq_one_letter_code
_entity_poly.pdbx_strand_id
1 'polypeptide(L)'
;MKFDPTLLTLALSTFATPASAQTSSPGGGAAMPAGSATVPGPQPLGTETYFHDVGSTQNDWGGGVATTCWLQAYFAEGGLDTITEVLTSYGTPAFPGSVASGLPVQILIYEDPNDDMDPTDGVLLWSTAGVTTSVDTDILISYPVNPPVTVSGVFFIGAACTHNVNDYPAPRDTTQSSLGRAWMCRSNGAGVVFNINDLGANDFPPQDMDNFGGGASVFRIRANGSTLGTNYCLSTINSTGASATMGANGSGRISANNLTLCAIGVPQVPGVGIFIAGPGLIQQPIFDGFLCINPVGLERINVITPPVANKVTQTIDLTMLSVTAGLPFHFQHWFRDPTAGGTGANLTDGIIIDITP
;
A
#
# COMPACT_ATOMS: atom_id res chain seq x y z
N MET A 1 17.54 -84.18 26.05
CA MET A 1 17.24 -82.75 26.27
C MET A 1 16.13 -82.37 25.31
N LYS A 2 14.93 -82.14 25.85
CA LYS A 2 13.77 -81.61 25.12
C LYS A 2 13.96 -80.10 24.98
N PHE A 3 13.59 -79.51 23.85
CA PHE A 3 12.92 -78.21 23.85
C PHE A 3 11.99 -78.07 22.64
N ASP A 4 10.77 -77.66 22.97
CA ASP A 4 9.61 -77.32 22.14
C ASP A 4 9.50 -75.77 22.10
N PRO A 5 8.84 -75.17 21.09
CA PRO A 5 9.01 -73.79 20.64
C PRO A 5 7.94 -72.83 21.19
N THR A 6 8.30 -71.55 21.34
CA THR A 6 7.32 -70.46 21.50
C THR A 6 7.90 -69.11 21.05
N LEU A 7 7.20 -68.48 20.09
CA LEU A 7 6.95 -67.02 19.96
C LEU A 7 8.20 -66.15 19.59
N LEU A 8 8.16 -65.15 18.71
CA LEU A 8 7.09 -64.35 18.11
C LEU A 8 7.69 -63.58 16.92
N THR A 9 6.90 -63.44 15.85
CA THR A 9 7.17 -62.67 14.64
C THR A 9 7.52 -61.21 14.94
N LEU A 10 8.64 -60.68 14.44
CA LEU A 10 8.91 -59.24 14.42
C LEU A 10 8.92 -58.73 12.98
N ALA A 11 7.93 -57.92 12.65
CA ALA A 11 7.75 -57.26 11.37
C ALA A 11 8.72 -56.07 11.23
N LEU A 12 9.23 -55.89 10.01
CA LEU A 12 9.90 -54.68 9.53
C LEU A 12 8.94 -53.49 9.65
N SER A 13 9.29 -52.46 10.44
CA SER A 13 8.61 -51.16 10.43
C SER A 13 9.56 -50.08 9.92
N THR A 14 9.10 -49.40 8.88
CA THR A 14 9.65 -48.18 8.28
C THR A 14 9.86 -47.06 9.30
N PHE A 15 11.01 -46.40 9.25
CA PHE A 15 11.27 -45.17 10.01
C PHE A 15 10.43 -44.01 9.45
N ALA A 16 9.44 -43.55 10.22
CA ALA A 16 8.87 -42.22 10.09
C ALA A 16 9.48 -41.34 11.19
N THR A 17 10.16 -40.26 10.79
CA THR A 17 10.61 -39.19 11.70
C THR A 17 9.39 -38.39 12.19
N PRO A 18 9.27 -38.09 13.50
CA PRO A 18 8.14 -37.33 14.00
C PRO A 18 8.21 -35.85 13.60
N ALA A 19 7.05 -35.29 13.26
CA ALA A 19 6.82 -33.87 13.08
C ALA A 19 7.12 -33.11 14.39
N SER A 20 7.89 -32.02 14.31
CA SER A 20 8.07 -31.10 15.43
C SER A 20 6.83 -30.22 15.56
N ALA A 21 5.91 -30.59 16.46
CA ALA A 21 4.90 -29.67 16.95
C ALA A 21 5.59 -28.53 17.73
N GLN A 22 5.48 -27.30 17.24
CA GLN A 22 5.89 -26.13 18.02
C GLN A 22 4.83 -25.86 19.09
N THR A 23 5.10 -26.29 20.32
CA THR A 23 4.34 -25.92 21.52
C THR A 23 4.65 -24.47 21.88
N SER A 24 3.65 -23.59 21.82
CA SER A 24 3.74 -22.21 22.31
C SER A 24 3.76 -22.19 23.84
N SER A 25 4.75 -21.49 24.41
CA SER A 25 4.79 -21.14 25.84
C SER A 25 4.14 -19.77 26.03
N PRO A 26 3.25 -19.56 27.03
CA PRO A 26 2.65 -18.27 27.29
C PRO A 26 3.62 -17.43 28.13
N GLY A 27 4.23 -16.41 27.52
CA GLY A 27 5.19 -15.53 28.17
C GLY A 27 4.84 -14.06 28.00
N GLY A 28 4.19 -13.50 29.02
CA GLY A 28 4.34 -12.14 29.56
C GLY A 28 4.43 -10.95 28.58
N GLY A 29 3.41 -10.09 28.65
CA GLY A 29 3.42 -8.79 28.00
C GLY A 29 4.62 -7.92 28.38
N ALA A 30 5.25 -7.37 27.35
CA ALA A 30 6.03 -6.15 27.42
C ALA A 30 5.91 -5.49 26.04
N ALA A 31 5.29 -4.32 25.99
CA ALA A 31 5.42 -3.41 24.86
C ALA A 31 6.93 -3.13 24.68
N MET A 32 7.48 -3.50 23.54
CA MET A 32 8.86 -3.20 23.17
C MET A 32 8.87 -1.92 22.33
N PRO A 33 9.88 -1.05 22.49
CA PRO A 33 9.89 0.28 21.90
C PRO A 33 10.14 0.23 20.39
N ALA A 34 9.52 1.18 19.68
CA ALA A 34 9.67 1.45 18.25
C ALA A 34 11.12 1.24 17.78
N GLY A 35 11.31 0.16 17.01
CA GLY A 35 12.54 -0.06 16.30
C GLY A 35 12.67 1.00 15.22
N SER A 36 13.72 1.82 15.31
CA SER A 36 14.12 2.80 14.29
C SER A 36 14.37 2.11 12.94
N ALA A 37 13.31 1.86 12.18
CA ALA A 37 13.39 1.46 10.79
C ALA A 37 13.81 2.68 9.97
N THR A 38 14.91 2.58 9.24
CA THR A 38 15.19 3.51 8.15
C THR A 38 14.07 3.36 7.12
N VAL A 39 13.28 4.42 6.97
CA VAL A 39 12.20 4.58 5.98
C VAL A 39 12.61 3.95 4.64
N PRO A 40 11.96 2.86 4.20
CA PRO A 40 12.10 2.39 2.82
C PRO A 40 11.73 3.52 1.87
N GLY A 41 12.59 3.80 0.89
CA GLY A 41 12.33 4.85 -0.11
C GLY A 41 11.07 4.55 -0.95
N PRO A 42 10.57 5.54 -1.70
CA PRO A 42 9.43 5.38 -2.60
C PRO A 42 9.58 4.15 -3.49
N GLN A 43 8.48 3.43 -3.71
CA GLN A 43 8.39 2.34 -4.67
C GLN A 43 8.79 2.83 -6.07
N PRO A 44 9.33 1.95 -6.93
CA PRO A 44 9.70 2.33 -8.28
C PRO A 44 8.46 2.81 -9.08
N LEU A 45 8.52 4.08 -9.49
CA LEU A 45 7.53 4.77 -10.33
C LEU A 45 7.15 3.93 -11.56
N GLY A 46 5.86 3.67 -11.76
CA GLY A 46 5.32 3.06 -13.00
C GLY A 46 4.46 1.81 -12.84
N THR A 47 4.18 1.35 -11.62
CA THR A 47 3.17 0.31 -11.37
C THR A 47 2.08 0.89 -10.50
N GLU A 48 0.81 0.81 -10.92
CA GLU A 48 -0.38 1.25 -10.15
C GLU A 48 -0.64 0.39 -8.90
N THR A 49 0.32 -0.45 -8.49
CA THR A 49 0.16 -1.52 -7.52
C THR A 49 1.19 -1.39 -6.41
N TYR A 50 0.71 -1.34 -5.17
CA TYR A 50 1.44 -1.51 -3.93
C TYR A 50 1.69 -3.00 -3.68
N PHE A 51 2.95 -3.44 -3.67
CA PHE A 51 3.33 -4.80 -3.31
C PHE A 51 4.76 -4.88 -2.81
N HIS A 52 5.04 -5.90 -1.99
CA HIS A 52 6.35 -6.15 -1.39
C HIS A 52 6.88 -7.55 -1.73
N ASP A 53 6.00 -8.46 -2.16
CA ASP A 53 6.30 -9.84 -2.52
C ASP A 53 6.83 -9.96 -3.95
N VAL A 54 7.55 -11.04 -4.26
CA VAL A 54 8.08 -11.31 -5.62
C VAL A 54 7.15 -12.14 -6.50
N GLY A 55 5.89 -12.32 -6.09
CA GLY A 55 4.87 -13.03 -6.87
C GLY A 55 4.69 -14.50 -6.53
N SER A 56 5.46 -15.05 -5.60
CA SER A 56 5.33 -16.43 -5.12
C SER A 56 5.55 -16.53 -3.61
N THR A 57 4.91 -17.50 -2.96
CA THR A 57 5.04 -17.74 -1.52
C THR A 57 5.83 -19.01 -1.24
N GLN A 58 6.58 -19.05 -0.14
CA GLN A 58 7.42 -20.20 0.26
C GLN A 58 6.96 -20.81 1.57
N ASN A 59 6.06 -20.13 2.29
CA ASN A 59 5.54 -20.59 3.56
C ASN A 59 4.18 -19.92 3.83
N ASP A 60 3.55 -20.29 4.92
CA ASP A 60 2.32 -19.68 5.38
C ASP A 60 2.33 -19.47 6.90
N TRP A 61 1.27 -18.83 7.41
CA TRP A 61 1.04 -18.67 8.83
C TRP A 61 -0.41 -18.91 9.23
N GLY A 62 -0.60 -19.56 10.38
CA GLY A 62 -1.86 -19.68 11.11
C GLY A 62 -1.71 -20.61 12.31
N GLY A 63 -2.54 -21.64 12.37
CA GLY A 63 -2.26 -22.86 13.14
C GLY A 63 -2.90 -22.99 14.53
N GLY A 64 -3.35 -21.91 15.16
CA GLY A 64 -3.72 -21.96 16.60
C GLY A 64 -4.97 -21.22 17.05
N VAL A 65 -5.79 -20.71 16.14
CA VAL A 65 -6.73 -19.60 16.48
C VAL A 65 -8.05 -19.68 15.73
N ALA A 66 -9.02 -18.87 16.17
CA ALA A 66 -10.27 -18.68 15.44
C ALA A 66 -10.07 -17.78 14.21
N THR A 67 -9.30 -16.69 14.32
CA THR A 67 -9.00 -15.79 13.21
C THR A 67 -7.51 -15.44 13.19
N THR A 68 -6.88 -15.58 12.02
CA THR A 68 -5.52 -15.09 11.75
C THR A 68 -5.60 -13.88 10.83
N CYS A 69 -4.94 -12.80 11.23
CA CYS A 69 -4.77 -11.58 10.49
C CYS A 69 -3.31 -11.39 10.07
N TRP A 70 -3.10 -10.87 8.86
CA TRP A 70 -1.81 -10.41 8.38
C TRP A 70 -1.96 -9.03 7.76
N LEU A 71 -0.98 -8.16 8.04
CA LEU A 71 -0.96 -6.76 7.66
C LEU A 71 0.35 -6.43 6.96
N GLN A 72 0.31 -5.48 6.03
CA GLN A 72 1.49 -4.85 5.46
C GLN A 72 1.30 -3.34 5.37
N ALA A 73 2.38 -2.61 5.64
CA ALA A 73 2.44 -1.16 5.50
C ALA A 73 2.92 -0.75 4.11
N TYR A 74 2.37 0.35 3.63
CA TYR A 74 2.77 1.07 2.44
C TYR A 74 2.82 2.56 2.72
N PHE A 75 3.55 3.29 1.89
CA PHE A 75 3.52 4.74 1.90
C PHE A 75 2.63 5.21 0.76
N ALA A 76 1.70 6.10 1.07
CA ALA A 76 0.94 6.84 0.08
C ALA A 76 1.91 7.61 -0.83
N GLU A 77 1.80 7.39 -2.14
CA GLU A 77 2.63 8.05 -3.14
C GLU A 77 1.75 8.96 -3.96
N GLY A 78 2.08 10.25 -4.06
CA GLY A 78 1.24 11.22 -4.79
C GLY A 78 0.88 10.72 -6.19
N GLY A 79 -0.41 10.45 -6.40
CA GLY A 79 -0.92 9.77 -7.60
C GLY A 79 -1.29 8.28 -7.43
N LEU A 80 -1.09 7.63 -6.30
CA LEU A 80 -1.66 6.29 -6.00
C LEU A 80 -2.41 6.26 -4.67
N ASP A 81 -2.55 7.43 -4.04
CA ASP A 81 -3.20 7.69 -2.76
C ASP A 81 -4.70 7.37 -2.74
N THR A 82 -5.28 6.89 -3.83
CA THR A 82 -6.67 6.44 -3.89
C THR A 82 -6.71 4.95 -4.20
N ILE A 83 -6.93 4.13 -3.17
CA ILE A 83 -7.00 2.68 -3.30
C ILE A 83 -8.33 2.28 -3.95
N THR A 84 -8.24 1.52 -5.03
CA THR A 84 -9.37 1.04 -5.84
C THR A 84 -9.56 -0.47 -5.76
N GLU A 85 -8.54 -1.20 -5.31
CA GLU A 85 -8.58 -2.66 -5.21
C GLU A 85 -7.59 -3.15 -4.16
N VAL A 86 -7.94 -4.21 -3.44
CA VAL A 86 -7.02 -4.99 -2.62
C VAL A 86 -6.96 -6.41 -3.15
N LEU A 87 -5.78 -7.00 -3.21
CA LEU A 87 -5.56 -8.34 -3.73
C LEU A 87 -4.78 -9.19 -2.73
N THR A 88 -5.19 -10.44 -2.50
CA THR A 88 -4.42 -11.37 -1.67
C THR A 88 -4.64 -12.80 -2.12
N SER A 89 -3.66 -13.68 -1.87
CA SER A 89 -3.82 -15.13 -1.98
C SER A 89 -4.03 -15.77 -0.61
N TYR A 90 -4.29 -17.07 -0.57
CA TYR A 90 -4.50 -17.80 0.68
C TYR A 90 -3.66 -19.08 0.68
N GLY A 91 -2.98 -19.34 1.79
CA GLY A 91 -2.02 -20.43 1.92
C GLY A 91 -0.86 -20.31 0.92
N THR A 92 -0.19 -21.42 0.62
CA THR A 92 0.93 -21.44 -0.31
C THR A 92 1.03 -22.76 -1.08
N PRO A 93 1.32 -22.74 -2.39
CA PRO A 93 1.58 -23.97 -3.14
C PRO A 93 2.86 -24.70 -2.67
N ALA A 94 3.83 -23.98 -2.10
CA ALA A 94 5.12 -24.55 -1.70
C ALA A 94 5.01 -25.41 -0.42
N PHE A 95 4.09 -25.05 0.47
CA PHE A 95 3.83 -25.72 1.74
C PHE A 95 2.35 -25.60 2.12
N PRO A 96 1.44 -26.38 1.51
CA PRO A 96 0.00 -26.17 1.65
C PRO A 96 -0.51 -26.15 3.10
N GLY A 97 -1.23 -25.08 3.44
CA GLY A 97 -1.63 -24.74 4.81
C GLY A 97 -2.88 -25.43 5.33
N SER A 98 -3.39 -26.44 4.62
CA SER A 98 -4.67 -27.14 4.88
C SER A 98 -5.91 -26.24 4.84
N VAL A 99 -5.79 -25.04 4.27
CA VAL A 99 -6.86 -24.03 4.26
C VAL A 99 -7.94 -24.46 3.26
N ALA A 100 -9.19 -24.56 3.73
CA ALA A 100 -10.31 -24.88 2.86
C ALA A 100 -10.75 -23.64 2.07
N SER A 101 -11.32 -23.85 0.87
CA SER A 101 -12.08 -22.79 0.19
C SER A 101 -13.43 -22.58 0.88
N GLY A 102 -13.89 -21.33 0.93
CA GLY A 102 -15.15 -20.94 1.54
C GLY A 102 -15.04 -20.45 2.99
N LEU A 103 -13.82 -20.36 3.53
CA LEU A 103 -13.60 -19.81 4.88
C LEU A 103 -13.81 -18.29 4.88
N PRO A 104 -14.50 -17.72 5.88
CA PRO A 104 -14.73 -16.28 5.95
C PRO A 104 -13.42 -15.49 6.05
N VAL A 105 -13.30 -14.41 5.28
CA VAL A 105 -12.20 -13.45 5.38
C VAL A 105 -12.75 -12.02 5.39
N GLN A 106 -12.12 -11.13 6.15
CA GLN A 106 -12.28 -9.68 6.05
C GLN A 106 -11.03 -9.11 5.39
N ILE A 107 -11.22 -8.28 4.37
CA ILE A 107 -10.14 -7.49 3.75
C ILE A 107 -10.23 -6.08 4.27
N LEU A 108 -9.09 -5.47 4.57
CA LEU A 108 -8.99 -4.31 5.46
C LEU A 108 -8.04 -3.27 4.87
N ILE A 109 -8.38 -1.99 5.03
CA ILE A 109 -7.50 -0.84 4.80
C ILE A 109 -7.55 0.04 6.05
N TYR A 110 -6.40 0.39 6.59
CA TYR A 110 -6.24 1.28 7.74
C TYR A 110 -5.34 2.47 7.38
N GLU A 111 -5.64 3.62 7.95
CA GLU A 111 -4.71 4.74 8.04
C GLU A 111 -3.83 4.57 9.27
N ASP A 112 -2.53 4.88 9.16
CA ASP A 112 -1.66 5.16 10.31
C ASP A 112 -1.86 6.63 10.75
N PRO A 113 -2.47 6.90 11.91
CA PRO A 113 -2.84 8.27 12.28
C PRO A 113 -1.65 9.19 12.57
N ASN A 114 -0.46 8.64 12.81
CA ASN A 114 0.70 9.38 13.29
C ASN A 114 1.99 9.11 12.48
N ASP A 115 1.89 8.29 11.43
CA ASP A 115 2.96 7.89 10.51
C ASP A 115 4.15 7.21 11.20
N ASP A 116 3.92 6.48 12.31
CA ASP A 116 4.96 5.84 13.11
C ASP A 116 5.24 4.36 12.78
N MET A 117 4.51 3.80 11.80
CA MET A 117 4.55 2.39 11.41
C MET A 117 4.06 1.41 12.50
N ASP A 118 3.22 1.85 13.44
CA ASP A 118 2.58 0.98 14.42
C ASP A 118 1.11 0.70 14.03
N PRO A 119 0.76 -0.51 13.55
CA PRO A 119 -0.62 -0.83 13.21
C PRO A 119 -1.55 -0.99 14.43
N THR A 120 -1.05 -0.87 15.67
CA THR A 120 -1.90 -1.02 16.87
C THR A 120 -2.88 0.14 17.07
N ASP A 121 -2.55 1.34 16.59
CA ASP A 121 -3.42 2.53 16.63
C ASP A 121 -4.10 2.83 15.28
N GLY A 122 -3.94 1.93 14.31
CA GLY A 122 -4.47 2.06 12.96
C GLY A 122 -5.99 2.32 12.94
N VAL A 123 -6.41 3.31 12.17
CA VAL A 123 -7.81 3.70 12.02
C VAL A 123 -8.40 3.04 10.78
N LEU A 124 -9.44 2.21 10.96
CA LEU A 124 -10.07 1.49 9.86
C LEU A 124 -10.74 2.47 8.88
N LEU A 125 -10.26 2.48 7.63
CA LEU A 125 -10.85 3.26 6.55
C LEU A 125 -11.90 2.47 5.76
N TRP A 126 -11.63 1.18 5.56
CA TRP A 126 -12.48 0.33 4.73
C TRP A 126 -12.35 -1.14 5.08
N SER A 127 -13.46 -1.87 4.93
CA SER A 127 -13.45 -3.32 4.97
C SER A 127 -14.48 -3.94 4.02
N THR A 128 -14.20 -5.17 3.58
CA THR A 128 -15.21 -6.02 2.92
C THR A 128 -15.09 -7.46 3.39
N ALA A 129 -16.24 -8.14 3.47
CA ALA A 129 -16.28 -9.58 3.65
C ALA A 129 -15.97 -10.30 2.33
N GLY A 130 -15.30 -11.45 2.44
CA GLY A 130 -14.98 -12.35 1.35
C GLY A 130 -14.93 -13.80 1.84
N VAL A 131 -14.50 -14.68 0.95
CA VAL A 131 -14.18 -16.07 1.30
C VAL A 131 -12.87 -16.51 0.65
N THR A 132 -12.17 -17.45 1.27
CA THR A 132 -10.99 -18.07 0.67
C THR A 132 -11.35 -18.83 -0.61
N THR A 133 -10.63 -18.56 -1.69
CA THR A 133 -10.76 -19.28 -2.97
C THR A 133 -9.39 -19.45 -3.60
N SER A 134 -9.23 -20.42 -4.51
CA SER A 134 -7.95 -20.72 -5.17
C SER A 134 -6.81 -20.91 -4.15
N VAL A 135 -7.11 -21.61 -3.07
CA VAL A 135 -6.22 -21.78 -1.92
C VAL A 135 -5.00 -22.62 -2.31
N ASP A 136 -3.83 -22.28 -1.78
CA ASP A 136 -2.54 -22.94 -2.04
C ASP A 136 -2.13 -22.90 -3.54
N THR A 137 -2.54 -21.87 -4.28
CA THR A 137 -2.21 -21.74 -5.71
C THR A 137 -1.38 -20.51 -6.07
N ASP A 138 -1.15 -19.59 -5.12
CA ASP A 138 -0.64 -18.25 -5.42
C ASP A 138 -1.46 -17.48 -6.48
N ILE A 139 -2.75 -17.78 -6.64
CA ILE A 139 -3.65 -16.93 -7.43
C ILE A 139 -4.13 -15.78 -6.53
N LEU A 140 -3.95 -14.54 -7.00
CA LEU A 140 -4.46 -13.35 -6.32
C LEU A 140 -5.98 -13.25 -6.51
N ILE A 141 -6.70 -13.14 -5.39
CA ILE A 141 -8.13 -12.85 -5.36
C ILE A 141 -8.30 -11.34 -5.20
N SER A 142 -9.08 -10.74 -6.09
CA SER A 142 -9.34 -9.30 -6.15
C SER A 142 -10.57 -8.92 -5.33
N TYR A 143 -10.46 -7.80 -4.62
CA TYR A 143 -11.51 -7.18 -3.84
C TYR A 143 -11.62 -5.70 -4.23
N PRO A 144 -12.60 -5.34 -5.08
CA PRO A 144 -12.81 -3.95 -5.48
C PRO A 144 -13.18 -3.07 -4.29
N VAL A 145 -12.53 -1.92 -4.18
CA VAL A 145 -12.79 -0.91 -3.16
C VAL A 145 -13.79 0.09 -3.72
N ASN A 146 -15.04 -0.01 -3.26
CA ASN A 146 -16.14 0.84 -3.72
C ASN A 146 -16.94 1.40 -2.53
N PRO A 147 -16.98 2.73 -2.33
CA PRO A 147 -16.23 3.75 -3.09
C PRO A 147 -14.71 3.63 -2.87
N PRO A 148 -13.86 4.10 -3.81
CA PRO A 148 -12.41 4.16 -3.61
C PRO A 148 -12.04 4.92 -2.33
N VAL A 149 -10.93 4.51 -1.71
CA VAL A 149 -10.50 5.01 -0.39
C VAL A 149 -9.24 5.83 -0.56
N THR A 150 -9.25 7.06 -0.05
CA THR A 150 -8.04 7.88 -0.01
C THR A 150 -7.20 7.53 1.22
N VAL A 151 -5.89 7.37 1.03
CA VAL A 151 -4.88 7.13 2.06
C VAL A 151 -3.88 8.27 2.08
N SER A 152 -3.22 8.51 3.20
CA SER A 152 -2.14 9.49 3.33
C SER A 152 -0.98 8.86 4.09
N GLY A 153 0.21 9.46 3.99
CA GLY A 153 1.37 9.05 4.80
C GLY A 153 1.62 7.54 4.77
N VAL A 154 1.59 6.89 5.93
CA VAL A 154 1.60 5.43 6.07
C VAL A 154 0.16 4.89 6.12
N PHE A 155 -0.08 3.80 5.40
CA PHE A 155 -1.34 3.06 5.49
C PHE A 155 -1.07 1.56 5.52
N PHE A 156 -1.99 0.81 6.11
CA PHE A 156 -1.91 -0.64 6.20
C PHE A 156 -2.99 -1.29 5.36
N ILE A 157 -2.63 -2.38 4.67
CA ILE A 157 -3.61 -3.29 4.06
C ILE A 157 -3.52 -4.63 4.77
N GLY A 158 -4.67 -5.27 4.92
CA GLY A 158 -4.79 -6.46 5.74
C GLY A 158 -5.81 -7.46 5.23
N ALA A 159 -5.64 -8.70 5.66
CA ALA A 159 -6.69 -9.70 5.60
C ALA A 159 -6.77 -10.46 6.93
N ALA A 160 -7.99 -10.72 7.39
CA ALA A 160 -8.29 -11.47 8.59
C ALA A 160 -9.18 -12.66 8.24
N CYS A 161 -8.62 -13.87 8.27
CA CYS A 161 -9.30 -15.10 7.89
C CYS A 161 -9.73 -15.87 9.14
N THR A 162 -11.01 -16.24 9.23
CA THR A 162 -11.53 -17.13 10.27
C THR A 162 -11.42 -18.57 9.78
N HIS A 163 -10.66 -19.40 10.50
CA HIS A 163 -10.25 -20.72 10.03
C HIS A 163 -10.22 -21.75 11.18
N ASN A 164 -10.03 -23.03 10.85
CA ASN A 164 -9.93 -24.07 11.87
C ASN A 164 -8.56 -24.05 12.54
N VAL A 165 -8.48 -24.65 13.73
CA VAL A 165 -7.19 -24.93 14.35
C VAL A 165 -6.35 -25.80 13.40
N ASN A 166 -5.07 -25.45 13.26
CA ASN A 166 -4.13 -26.02 12.29
C ASN A 166 -4.31 -25.62 10.81
N ASP A 167 -5.19 -24.68 10.48
CA ASP A 167 -5.18 -24.06 9.14
C ASP A 167 -4.20 -22.87 9.12
N TYR A 168 -3.46 -22.69 8.01
CA TYR A 168 -2.43 -21.67 7.83
C TYR A 168 -2.76 -20.74 6.64
N PRO A 169 -3.72 -19.79 6.78
CA PRO A 169 -4.22 -19.01 5.65
C PRO A 169 -3.30 -17.89 5.17
N ALA A 170 -2.40 -17.37 6.02
CA ALA A 170 -1.62 -16.17 5.68
C ALA A 170 -0.47 -16.52 4.73
N PRO A 171 -0.47 -16.07 3.47
CA PRO A 171 0.55 -16.43 2.48
C PRO A 171 1.86 -15.67 2.74
N ARG A 172 2.97 -16.35 3.01
CA ARG A 172 4.27 -15.72 3.28
C ARG A 172 5.24 -15.84 2.11
N ASP A 173 5.78 -14.71 1.70
CA ASP A 173 6.97 -14.62 0.87
C ASP A 173 8.18 -14.46 1.80
N THR A 174 8.91 -15.55 1.99
CA THR A 174 10.08 -15.58 2.86
C THR A 174 11.36 -15.24 2.12
N THR A 175 11.28 -14.95 0.81
CA THR A 175 12.43 -14.44 0.04
C THR A 175 12.64 -12.95 0.22
N GLN A 176 11.64 -12.26 0.79
CA GLN A 176 11.67 -10.82 1.07
C GLN A 176 11.69 -10.58 2.57
N SER A 177 12.60 -9.72 3.02
CA SER A 177 12.64 -9.26 4.42
C SER A 177 11.49 -8.31 4.68
N SER A 178 10.91 -8.34 5.89
CA SER A 178 9.82 -7.43 6.24
C SER A 178 10.31 -6.00 6.44
N LEU A 179 11.48 -5.80 7.09
CA LEU A 179 12.04 -4.46 7.33
C LEU A 179 11.11 -3.57 8.17
N GLY A 180 10.44 -4.17 9.16
CA GLY A 180 9.47 -3.50 10.04
C GLY A 180 8.19 -3.06 9.33
N ARG A 181 7.77 -3.76 8.27
CA ARG A 181 6.60 -3.37 7.45
C ARG A 181 5.54 -4.45 7.26
N ALA A 182 5.67 -5.56 7.97
CA ALA A 182 4.68 -6.62 7.98
C ALA A 182 4.40 -7.09 9.40
N TRP A 183 3.13 -7.29 9.71
CA TRP A 183 2.69 -7.73 11.03
C TRP A 183 1.70 -8.84 10.92
N MET A 184 1.58 -9.58 12.01
CA MET A 184 0.52 -10.55 12.18
C MET A 184 -0.25 -10.31 13.45
N CYS A 185 -1.55 -10.54 13.40
CA CYS A 185 -2.46 -10.31 14.51
C CYS A 185 -3.51 -11.41 14.56
N ARG A 186 -4.10 -11.72 15.72
CA ARG A 186 -5.00 -12.87 15.85
C ARG A 186 -6.07 -12.64 16.91
N SER A 187 -7.10 -13.49 16.88
CA SER A 187 -8.01 -13.70 18.02
C SER A 187 -7.86 -15.13 18.56
N ASN A 188 -7.25 -15.26 19.73
CA ASN A 188 -6.98 -16.50 20.47
C ASN A 188 -8.18 -16.91 21.33
N GLY A 189 -9.15 -17.61 20.74
CA GLY A 189 -10.19 -18.28 21.54
C GLY A 189 -11.41 -18.68 20.71
N ALA A 190 -11.96 -19.86 21.01
CA ALA A 190 -13.23 -20.27 20.42
C ALA A 190 -14.33 -19.25 20.81
N GLY A 191 -14.94 -18.60 19.82
CA GLY A 191 -15.98 -17.60 20.04
C GLY A 191 -15.50 -16.17 20.34
N VAL A 192 -14.19 -15.91 20.34
CA VAL A 192 -13.66 -14.54 20.37
C VAL A 192 -13.76 -13.96 18.96
N VAL A 193 -14.46 -12.84 18.84
CA VAL A 193 -14.59 -12.11 17.57
C VAL A 193 -13.37 -11.22 17.41
N PHE A 194 -12.66 -11.37 16.30
CA PHE A 194 -11.55 -10.51 15.93
C PHE A 194 -12.05 -9.06 15.75
N ASN A 195 -11.44 -8.12 16.47
CA ASN A 195 -11.82 -6.72 16.44
C ASN A 195 -11.06 -6.01 15.33
N ILE A 196 -11.74 -5.77 14.20
CA ILE A 196 -11.18 -5.03 13.07
C ILE A 196 -11.16 -3.51 13.30
N ASN A 197 -11.90 -2.98 14.28
CA ASN A 197 -11.98 -1.53 14.50
C ASN A 197 -10.90 -1.02 15.48
N ASP A 198 -10.27 -1.92 16.21
CA ASP A 198 -9.20 -1.64 17.16
C ASP A 198 -8.29 -2.87 17.20
N LEU A 199 -7.19 -2.79 16.45
CA LEU A 199 -6.25 -3.89 16.30
C LEU A 199 -5.49 -4.16 17.60
N GLY A 200 -5.14 -3.09 18.35
CA GLY A 200 -4.47 -3.17 19.64
C GLY A 200 -5.30 -3.82 20.75
N ALA A 201 -6.64 -3.79 20.65
CA ALA A 201 -7.53 -4.42 21.62
C ALA A 201 -7.73 -5.94 21.43
N ASN A 202 -7.18 -6.54 20.36
CA ASN A 202 -7.22 -7.99 20.20
C ASN A 202 -6.37 -8.68 21.26
N ASP A 203 -6.74 -9.91 21.64
CA ASP A 203 -5.98 -10.71 22.60
C ASP A 203 -4.57 -11.10 22.10
N PHE A 204 -4.36 -10.98 20.78
CA PHE A 204 -3.08 -11.05 20.11
C PHE A 204 -2.97 -9.86 19.15
N PRO A 205 -2.56 -8.69 19.68
CA PRO A 205 -2.42 -7.47 18.86
C PRO A 205 -1.28 -7.64 17.84
N PRO A 206 -1.18 -6.76 16.83
CA PRO A 206 -0.13 -6.81 15.82
C PRO A 206 1.27 -7.08 16.39
N GLN A 207 1.93 -8.11 15.85
CA GLN A 207 3.30 -8.47 16.15
C GLN A 207 4.13 -8.31 14.88
N ASP A 208 5.23 -7.56 14.97
CA ASP A 208 6.17 -7.34 13.87
C ASP A 208 6.82 -8.64 13.43
N MET A 209 6.75 -8.95 12.12
CA MET A 209 7.28 -10.17 11.54
C MET A 209 8.81 -10.30 11.63
N ASP A 210 9.56 -9.22 11.81
CA ASP A 210 11.01 -9.27 12.04
C ASP A 210 11.36 -9.83 13.42
N ASN A 211 10.47 -9.63 14.40
CA ASN A 211 10.64 -10.11 15.77
C ASN A 211 9.77 -11.34 16.08
N PHE A 212 8.87 -11.68 15.16
CA PHE A 212 8.02 -12.83 15.29
C PHE A 212 8.75 -14.12 14.89
N GLY A 213 8.51 -15.21 15.63
CA GLY A 213 9.13 -16.51 15.33
C GLY A 213 8.89 -16.92 13.86
N GLY A 214 9.70 -17.82 13.30
CA GLY A 214 9.47 -18.34 11.95
C GLY A 214 9.97 -17.47 10.78
N GLY A 215 10.71 -16.39 11.09
CA GLY A 215 11.55 -15.64 10.14
C GLY A 215 10.90 -14.38 9.55
N ALA A 216 11.68 -13.30 9.52
CA ALA A 216 11.33 -12.04 8.86
C ALA A 216 10.85 -12.29 7.43
N SER A 217 9.61 -11.91 7.15
CA SER A 217 8.96 -12.16 5.86
C SER A 217 7.84 -11.16 5.61
N VAL A 218 7.46 -11.02 4.34
CA VAL A 218 6.30 -10.24 3.92
C VAL A 218 5.14 -11.17 3.56
N PHE A 219 3.95 -10.60 3.44
CA PHE A 219 2.77 -11.34 3.02
C PHE A 219 2.46 -11.12 1.54
N ARG A 220 1.72 -12.04 0.93
CA ARG A 220 1.18 -11.84 -0.41
C ARG A 220 -0.18 -11.15 -0.36
N ILE A 221 -0.12 -9.87 -0.03
CA ILE A 221 -1.24 -8.93 -0.08
C ILE A 221 -0.77 -7.66 -0.78
N ARG A 222 -1.61 -7.11 -1.64
CA ARG A 222 -1.31 -6.00 -2.55
C ARG A 222 -2.50 -5.05 -2.62
N ALA A 223 -2.28 -3.84 -3.09
CA ALA A 223 -3.36 -2.91 -3.41
C ALA A 223 -3.11 -2.21 -4.73
N ASN A 224 -4.16 -1.92 -5.49
CA ASN A 224 -4.08 -1.02 -6.63
C ASN A 224 -4.53 0.38 -6.21
N GLY A 225 -3.63 1.34 -6.39
CA GLY A 225 -3.96 2.76 -6.34
C GLY A 225 -4.45 3.23 -7.71
N SER A 226 -5.26 4.26 -7.74
CA SER A 226 -5.56 5.01 -8.95
C SER A 226 -4.93 6.39 -8.86
N THR A 227 -4.33 6.82 -9.96
CA THR A 227 -3.96 8.21 -10.18
C THR A 227 -5.20 9.05 -10.40
N LEU A 228 -5.27 10.19 -9.71
CA LEU A 228 -6.21 11.23 -10.09
C LEU A 228 -5.64 11.95 -11.31
N GLY A 229 -6.15 11.58 -12.48
CA GLY A 229 -5.74 12.16 -13.75
C GLY A 229 -4.57 11.45 -14.41
N THR A 230 -4.19 11.93 -15.59
CA THR A 230 -3.14 11.33 -16.42
C THR A 230 -2.09 12.37 -16.76
N ASN A 231 -0.83 12.05 -16.52
CA ASN A 231 0.28 12.89 -16.94
C ASN A 231 0.40 12.89 -18.47
N TYR A 232 0.64 14.06 -19.04
CA TYR A 232 0.79 14.27 -20.47
C TYR A 232 1.81 15.35 -20.73
N CYS A 233 2.25 15.50 -22.00
CA CYS A 233 3.26 16.46 -22.42
C CYS A 233 4.67 16.15 -21.86
N LEU A 234 5.71 16.65 -22.51
CA LEU A 234 7.09 16.42 -22.10
C LEU A 234 7.53 17.43 -21.02
N SER A 235 8.29 16.96 -20.03
CA SER A 235 9.08 17.81 -19.14
C SER A 235 10.57 17.74 -19.51
N THR A 236 11.32 18.79 -19.20
CA THR A 236 12.78 18.82 -19.34
C THR A 236 13.46 18.64 -17.99
N ILE A 237 14.73 18.25 -18.01
CA ILE A 237 15.58 18.17 -16.81
C ILE A 237 15.82 19.57 -16.26
N ASN A 238 15.72 19.74 -14.94
CA ASN A 238 15.97 20.99 -14.23
C ASN A 238 17.24 20.89 -13.35
N SER A 239 17.56 21.92 -12.56
CA SER A 239 18.79 21.93 -11.74
C SER A 239 18.89 20.86 -10.65
N THR A 240 17.81 20.14 -10.35
CA THR A 240 17.88 18.93 -9.49
C THR A 240 18.58 17.75 -10.17
N GLY A 241 18.76 17.78 -11.49
CA GLY A 241 19.27 16.67 -12.29
C GLY A 241 18.18 15.71 -12.79
N ALA A 242 16.91 15.95 -12.45
CA ALA A 242 15.75 15.23 -12.95
C ALA A 242 14.70 16.20 -13.56
N SER A 243 13.75 15.65 -14.31
CA SER A 243 12.56 16.39 -14.75
C SER A 243 11.53 16.47 -13.61
N ALA A 244 10.83 17.60 -13.52
CA ALA A 244 9.74 17.73 -12.55
C ALA A 244 8.45 17.11 -13.08
N THR A 245 7.64 16.52 -12.20
CA THR A 245 6.41 15.81 -12.58
C THR A 245 5.21 16.28 -11.77
N MET A 246 4.04 16.32 -12.41
CA MET A 246 2.75 16.57 -11.78
C MET A 246 2.19 15.30 -11.13
N GLY A 247 1.44 15.49 -10.05
CA GLY A 247 0.57 14.50 -9.45
C GLY A 247 -0.65 15.19 -8.86
N ALA A 248 -1.69 14.42 -8.55
CA ALA A 248 -2.89 14.92 -7.90
C ALA A 248 -3.50 13.89 -6.97
N ASN A 249 -4.16 14.39 -5.93
CA ASN A 249 -4.84 13.66 -4.88
C ASN A 249 -6.23 14.26 -4.62
N GLY A 250 -7.10 13.51 -3.94
CA GLY A 250 -8.48 13.91 -3.69
C GLY A 250 -9.40 13.52 -4.85
N SER A 251 -10.17 14.46 -5.39
CA SER A 251 -11.07 14.18 -6.51
C SER A 251 -11.23 15.35 -7.47
N GLY A 252 -11.61 15.06 -8.71
CA GLY A 252 -12.07 16.06 -9.69
C GLY A 252 -13.53 16.51 -9.48
N ARG A 253 -14.15 16.23 -8.32
CA ARG A 253 -15.55 16.58 -8.04
C ARG A 253 -15.65 18.02 -7.53
N ILE A 254 -16.41 18.85 -8.23
CA ILE A 254 -16.64 20.26 -7.86
C ILE A 254 -17.28 20.35 -6.47
N SER A 255 -18.27 19.51 -6.20
CA SER A 255 -18.99 19.46 -4.91
C SER A 255 -18.14 19.01 -3.73
N ALA A 256 -17.15 18.13 -3.94
CA ALA A 256 -16.25 17.68 -2.89
C ALA A 256 -15.16 18.71 -2.58
N ASN A 257 -14.72 19.45 -3.61
CA ASN A 257 -13.74 20.53 -3.54
C ASN A 257 -12.47 20.19 -2.72
N ASN A 258 -11.95 18.98 -2.92
CA ASN A 258 -10.83 18.43 -2.16
C ASN A 258 -9.60 18.10 -3.03
N LEU A 259 -9.52 18.67 -4.24
CA LEU A 259 -8.39 18.46 -5.15
C LEU A 259 -7.11 19.04 -4.52
N THR A 260 -6.06 18.22 -4.46
CA THR A 260 -4.72 18.67 -4.08
C THR A 260 -3.75 18.32 -5.19
N LEU A 261 -3.07 19.33 -5.74
CA LEU A 261 -2.03 19.15 -6.74
C LEU A 261 -0.66 19.05 -6.09
N CYS A 262 0.21 18.26 -6.70
CA CYS A 262 1.58 18.08 -6.30
C CYS A 262 2.50 18.25 -7.50
N ALA A 263 3.64 18.92 -7.32
CA ALA A 263 4.74 18.94 -8.26
C ALA A 263 6.00 18.39 -7.57
N ILE A 264 6.59 17.33 -8.12
CA ILE A 264 7.74 16.62 -7.56
C ILE A 264 8.97 16.89 -8.43
N GLY A 265 10.17 16.87 -7.84
CA GLY A 265 11.41 17.16 -8.55
C GLY A 265 11.62 18.65 -8.81
N VAL A 266 10.95 19.51 -8.02
CA VAL A 266 11.07 20.97 -8.12
C VAL A 266 12.28 21.43 -7.28
N PRO A 267 13.23 22.20 -7.85
CA PRO A 267 14.39 22.73 -7.13
C PRO A 267 14.03 23.50 -5.84
N GLN A 268 14.82 23.31 -4.77
CA GLN A 268 14.70 24.03 -3.49
C GLN A 268 15.26 25.46 -3.56
N VAL A 269 14.82 26.25 -4.54
CA VAL A 269 15.22 27.65 -4.67
C VAL A 269 14.21 28.59 -4.03
N PRO A 270 14.66 29.59 -3.24
CA PRO A 270 13.81 30.67 -2.77
C PRO A 270 13.25 31.45 -3.97
N GLY A 271 11.95 31.39 -4.22
CA GLY A 271 11.34 32.02 -5.38
C GLY A 271 9.85 31.73 -5.54
N VAL A 272 9.26 32.28 -6.59
CA VAL A 272 7.86 32.07 -6.96
C VAL A 272 7.72 30.76 -7.72
N GLY A 273 6.85 29.87 -7.28
CA GLY A 273 6.30 28.77 -8.07
C GLY A 273 4.78 28.86 -8.00
N ILE A 274 4.10 28.65 -9.12
CA ILE A 274 2.63 28.70 -9.18
C ILE A 274 2.10 27.52 -10.00
N PHE A 275 0.94 27.02 -9.57
CA PHE A 275 0.15 26.16 -10.42
C PHE A 275 -0.60 27.00 -11.45
N ILE A 276 -0.69 26.46 -12.66
CA ILE A 276 -1.48 26.99 -13.76
C ILE A 276 -2.46 25.93 -14.21
N ALA A 277 -3.59 26.36 -14.73
CA ALA A 277 -4.68 25.48 -15.13
C ALA A 277 -5.36 25.96 -16.42
N GLY A 278 -6.12 25.12 -17.10
CA GLY A 278 -6.89 25.55 -18.26
C GLY A 278 -7.67 24.44 -18.97
N PRO A 279 -8.58 24.81 -19.89
CA PRO A 279 -9.49 23.86 -20.54
C PRO A 279 -8.85 23.10 -21.71
N GLY A 280 -7.73 23.58 -22.24
CA GLY A 280 -7.09 23.00 -23.43
C GLY A 280 -5.67 22.56 -23.16
N LEU A 281 -5.23 21.52 -23.87
CA LEU A 281 -3.84 21.09 -23.91
C LEU A 281 -3.11 21.72 -25.10
N ILE A 282 -1.80 21.90 -24.94
CA ILE A 282 -0.83 22.18 -26.01
C ILE A 282 0.51 21.60 -25.58
N GLN A 283 1.51 21.59 -26.45
CA GLN A 283 2.91 21.48 -26.02
C GLN A 283 3.70 22.55 -26.77
N GLN A 284 4.02 23.63 -26.07
CA GLN A 284 4.73 24.77 -26.65
C GLN A 284 6.01 25.05 -25.85
N PRO A 285 7.19 25.07 -26.49
CA PRO A 285 8.42 25.46 -25.81
C PRO A 285 8.28 26.84 -25.15
N ILE A 286 8.59 26.93 -23.86
CA ILE A 286 8.66 28.18 -23.11
C ILE A 286 9.67 28.04 -21.97
N PHE A 287 10.42 29.11 -21.70
CA PHE A 287 11.51 29.06 -20.72
C PHE A 287 12.45 27.88 -21.02
N ASP A 288 12.85 27.13 -19.99
CA ASP A 288 13.70 25.95 -20.13
C ASP A 288 12.90 24.64 -20.32
N GLY A 289 11.57 24.73 -20.52
CA GLY A 289 10.65 23.60 -20.61
C GLY A 289 9.53 23.78 -21.65
N PHE A 290 8.38 23.14 -21.39
CA PHE A 290 7.21 23.18 -22.27
C PHE A 290 5.97 23.63 -21.50
N LEU A 291 5.22 24.58 -22.05
CA LEU A 291 3.87 24.87 -21.62
C LEU A 291 2.94 23.77 -22.15
N CYS A 292 2.29 23.07 -21.23
CA CYS A 292 1.42 21.95 -21.54
C CYS A 292 -0.06 22.34 -21.59
N ILE A 293 -0.38 23.60 -21.27
CA ILE A 293 -1.74 24.14 -21.22
C ILE A 293 -1.91 25.20 -22.31
N ASN A 294 -3.01 25.13 -23.04
CA ASN A 294 -3.34 26.11 -24.06
C ASN A 294 -3.42 27.52 -23.43
N PRO A 295 -2.66 28.52 -23.92
CA PRO A 295 -2.71 29.89 -23.40
C PRO A 295 -4.11 30.52 -23.44
N VAL A 296 -4.98 30.06 -24.34
CA VAL A 296 -6.37 30.49 -24.41
C VAL A 296 -7.16 29.84 -23.27
N GLY A 297 -7.59 30.67 -22.31
CA GLY A 297 -8.28 30.20 -21.10
C GLY A 297 -7.33 29.70 -20.01
N LEU A 298 -6.03 30.02 -20.10
CA LEU A 298 -5.07 29.71 -19.05
C LEU A 298 -5.36 30.56 -17.81
N GLU A 299 -5.49 29.87 -16.68
CA GLU A 299 -5.73 30.43 -15.37
C GLU A 299 -4.48 30.27 -14.51
N ARG A 300 -4.15 31.31 -13.74
CA ARG A 300 -3.05 31.27 -12.79
C ARG A 300 -3.60 31.13 -11.39
N ILE A 301 -3.20 30.07 -10.72
CA ILE A 301 -3.53 29.86 -9.31
C ILE A 301 -2.47 30.64 -8.52
N ASN A 302 -2.73 31.93 -8.29
CA ASN A 302 -1.77 32.91 -7.73
C ASN A 302 -1.48 32.72 -6.23
N VAL A 303 -1.41 31.48 -5.78
CA VAL A 303 -0.93 31.09 -4.46
C VAL A 303 0.51 30.62 -4.63
N ILE A 304 1.42 31.25 -3.89
CA ILE A 304 2.84 30.92 -3.95
C ILE A 304 3.14 29.95 -2.83
N THR A 305 3.48 28.72 -3.19
CA THR A 305 3.84 27.69 -2.22
C THR A 305 5.32 27.37 -2.38
N PRO A 306 6.16 27.59 -1.35
CA PRO A 306 7.57 27.25 -1.41
C PRO A 306 7.73 25.72 -1.46
N PRO A 307 8.72 25.22 -2.23
CA PRO A 307 8.96 23.79 -2.28
C PRO A 307 9.59 23.31 -0.97
N VAL A 308 9.20 22.12 -0.51
CA VAL A 308 9.78 21.41 0.65
C VAL A 308 10.13 20.01 0.18
N ALA A 309 11.34 19.53 0.49
CA ALA A 309 11.80 18.20 0.07
C ALA A 309 11.65 17.93 -1.45
N ASN A 310 12.01 18.91 -2.28
CA ASN A 310 11.87 18.91 -3.75
C ASN A 310 10.42 18.77 -4.26
N LYS A 311 9.44 19.10 -3.42
CA LYS A 311 8.00 18.96 -3.72
C LYS A 311 7.24 20.24 -3.40
N VAL A 312 6.28 20.60 -4.24
CA VAL A 312 5.29 21.66 -3.98
C VAL A 312 3.92 20.99 -3.93
N THR A 313 3.14 21.24 -2.88
CA THR A 313 1.78 20.69 -2.74
C THR A 313 0.80 21.80 -2.46
N GLN A 314 -0.35 21.80 -3.12
CA GLN A 314 -1.35 22.84 -2.94
C GLN A 314 -2.77 22.31 -3.17
N THR A 315 -3.66 22.60 -2.23
CA THR A 315 -5.11 22.39 -2.39
C THR A 315 -5.67 23.42 -3.36
N ILE A 316 -6.50 22.94 -4.30
CA ILE A 316 -7.11 23.73 -5.36
C ILE A 316 -8.61 23.83 -5.09
N ASP A 317 -9.09 25.06 -4.99
CA ASP A 317 -10.52 25.35 -4.98
C ASP A 317 -11.06 25.31 -6.41
N LEU A 318 -11.69 24.20 -6.78
CA LEU A 318 -12.28 24.00 -8.10
C LEU A 318 -13.40 24.99 -8.39
N THR A 319 -14.07 25.53 -7.36
CA THR A 319 -15.16 26.48 -7.53
C THR A 319 -14.69 27.88 -7.94
N MET A 320 -13.39 28.15 -7.77
CA MET A 320 -12.73 29.41 -8.14
C MET A 320 -12.10 29.38 -9.54
N LEU A 321 -12.14 28.23 -10.22
CA LEU A 321 -11.62 28.03 -11.58
C LEU A 321 -12.78 27.95 -12.58
N SER A 322 -12.53 28.23 -13.86
CA SER A 322 -13.57 28.11 -14.92
C SER A 322 -13.74 26.65 -15.39
N VAL A 323 -13.85 25.73 -14.46
CA VAL A 323 -14.08 24.30 -14.74
C VAL A 323 -15.53 24.06 -15.18
N THR A 324 -15.73 23.05 -16.02
CA THR A 324 -17.06 22.60 -16.46
C THR A 324 -17.20 21.12 -16.18
N ALA A 325 -18.22 20.74 -15.41
CA ALA A 325 -18.47 19.32 -15.11
C ALA A 325 -18.70 18.51 -16.39
N GLY A 326 -18.12 17.32 -16.45
CA GLY A 326 -18.12 16.43 -17.61
C GLY A 326 -17.05 16.74 -18.65
N LEU A 327 -16.24 17.80 -18.46
CA LEU A 327 -15.09 18.10 -19.31
C LEU A 327 -13.79 17.97 -18.51
N PRO A 328 -12.70 17.53 -19.14
CA PRO A 328 -11.41 17.51 -18.48
C PRO A 328 -10.87 18.93 -18.26
N PHE A 329 -10.05 19.07 -17.23
CA PHE A 329 -9.26 20.27 -16.99
C PHE A 329 -7.79 19.91 -16.82
N HIS A 330 -6.91 20.80 -17.23
CA HIS A 330 -5.49 20.55 -17.31
C HIS A 330 -4.76 21.39 -16.28
N PHE A 331 -3.75 20.83 -15.64
CA PHE A 331 -2.96 21.50 -14.62
C PHE A 331 -1.47 21.29 -14.87
N GLN A 332 -0.66 22.26 -14.48
CA GLN A 332 0.80 22.23 -14.61
C GLN A 332 1.42 23.14 -13.55
N HIS A 333 2.66 22.88 -13.15
CA HIS A 333 3.41 23.76 -12.26
C HIS A 333 4.52 24.49 -13.01
N TRP A 334 4.55 25.81 -12.88
CA TRP A 334 5.66 26.65 -13.29
C TRP A 334 6.49 27.01 -12.06
N PHE A 335 7.81 26.87 -12.17
CA PHE A 335 8.72 27.15 -11.06
C PHE A 335 9.98 27.87 -11.52
N ARG A 336 10.64 28.56 -10.58
CA ARG A 336 11.92 29.20 -10.82
C ARG A 336 13.06 28.19 -10.75
N ASP A 337 14.00 28.33 -11.67
CA ASP A 337 15.20 27.52 -11.73
C ASP A 337 16.42 28.31 -12.23
N PRO A 338 16.88 29.33 -11.48
CA PRO A 338 18.04 30.13 -11.88
C PRO A 338 19.35 29.33 -11.91
N THR A 339 19.44 28.24 -11.15
CA THR A 339 20.67 27.44 -11.01
C THR A 339 20.97 26.60 -12.26
N ALA A 340 19.96 26.29 -13.08
CA ALA A 340 20.15 25.53 -14.32
C ALA A 340 20.90 26.31 -15.42
N GLY A 341 21.12 27.63 -15.26
CA GLY A 341 21.89 28.43 -16.21
C GLY A 341 21.18 28.80 -17.52
N GLY A 342 19.87 28.53 -17.61
CA GLY A 342 19.00 28.88 -18.75
C GLY A 342 18.24 30.19 -18.56
N THR A 343 16.96 30.19 -18.92
CA THR A 343 16.02 31.32 -18.76
C THR A 343 15.63 31.58 -17.31
N GLY A 344 15.95 30.65 -16.40
CA GLY A 344 15.78 30.81 -14.96
C GLY A 344 14.41 30.37 -14.45
N ALA A 345 13.67 29.63 -15.27
CA ALA A 345 12.40 29.01 -14.93
C ALA A 345 12.19 27.74 -15.77
N ASN A 346 11.44 26.79 -15.23
CA ASN A 346 11.09 25.56 -15.91
C ASN A 346 9.66 25.15 -15.54
N LEU A 347 9.13 24.12 -16.18
CA LEU A 347 7.79 23.59 -15.97
C LEU A 347 7.85 22.07 -15.79
N THR A 348 6.89 21.55 -15.05
CA THR A 348 6.59 20.11 -15.01
C THR A 348 6.00 19.64 -16.33
N ASP A 349 5.71 18.36 -16.46
CA ASP A 349 4.69 17.89 -17.39
C ASP A 349 3.28 18.42 -17.00
N GLY A 350 2.26 18.12 -17.80
CA GLY A 350 0.88 18.45 -17.49
C GLY A 350 0.15 17.25 -16.86
N ILE A 351 -0.90 17.50 -16.09
CA ILE A 351 -1.85 16.48 -15.66
C ILE A 351 -3.27 16.83 -16.11
N ILE A 352 -3.96 15.89 -16.75
CA ILE A 352 -5.36 16.04 -17.15
C ILE A 352 -6.26 15.33 -16.13
N ILE A 353 -7.28 16.01 -15.62
CA ILE A 353 -8.21 15.48 -14.63
C ILE A 353 -9.64 15.67 -15.14
N ASP A 354 -10.44 14.61 -15.13
CA ASP A 354 -11.87 14.69 -15.46
C ASP A 354 -12.64 15.39 -14.34
N ILE A 355 -13.31 16.50 -14.70
CA ILE A 355 -14.12 17.26 -13.74
C ILE A 355 -15.51 16.65 -13.68
N THR A 356 -16.00 16.41 -12.48
CA THR A 356 -17.34 15.86 -12.21
C THR A 356 -18.11 16.77 -11.25
N PRO A 357 -19.45 16.68 -11.21
CA PRO A 357 -20.27 17.53 -10.34
C PRO A 357 -19.91 17.45 -8.86
#